data_AF-A0A531KXS5-F1
#
_entry.id   AF-A0A531KXS5-F1
#
_cell.length_a   1.000
_cell.length_b   1.000
_cell.length_c   1.000
_cell.angle_alpha   90.00
_cell.angle_beta   90.00
_cell.angle_gamma   90.00
#
_symmetry.space_group_name_H-M   'P 1'
#
loop_
_entity.id
_entity.type
_entity.pdbx_description
1 polymer ?
#
loop_
_entity_poly.entity_id
_entity_poly.type
_entity_poly.pdbx_seq_one_letter_code
_entity_poly.pdbx_strand_id
1 'polypeptide(L)'
;MVRFVLTRIASAIPTLVLVSVAVFVMMRFIPGDPAALMLGDLAQPGQVEAMRHQMGLDQPVMVQYLIWAGNVLAGDFGRSI
;
A
#
# COMPACT_ATOMS: atom_id res chain seq x y z
N MET A 1 12.77 -14.94 29.53
CA MET A 1 12.99 -13.75 28.66
C MET A 1 12.35 -13.91 27.28
N VAL A 2 12.60 -15.01 26.54
CA VAL A 2 12.00 -15.23 25.19
C VAL A 2 10.47 -15.16 25.18
N ARG A 3 9.78 -15.82 26.12
CA ARG A 3 8.31 -15.75 26.24
C ARG A 3 7.82 -14.30 26.44
N PHE A 4 8.52 -13.51 27.26
CA PHE A 4 8.17 -12.09 27.48
C PHE A 4 8.34 -11.26 26.20
N VAL A 5 9.42 -11.46 25.45
CA VAL A 5 9.65 -10.79 24.16
C VAL A 5 8.57 -11.17 23.14
N LEU A 6 8.24 -12.46 23.04
CA LEU A 6 7.18 -12.94 22.14
C LEU A 6 5.81 -12.34 22.48
N THR A 7 5.44 -12.30 23.77
CA THR A 7 4.17 -11.67 24.19
C THR A 7 4.16 -10.17 23.89
N ARG A 8 5.30 -9.48 24.07
CA ARG A 8 5.45 -8.06 23.77
C ARG A 8 5.26 -7.78 22.27
N ILE A 9 5.94 -8.55 21.42
CA ILE A 9 5.81 -8.43 19.95
C ILE A 9 4.38 -8.77 19.52
N ALA A 10 3.81 -9.86 20.02
CA ALA A 10 2.43 -10.24 19.71
C ALA A 10 1.43 -9.16 20.13
N SER A 11 1.64 -8.49 21.26
CA SER A 11 0.79 -7.38 21.70
C SER A 11 0.92 -6.11 20.85
N ALA A 12 2.05 -5.94 20.14
CA ALA A 12 2.27 -4.81 19.24
C ALA A 12 1.67 -5.02 17.85
N ILE A 13 1.52 -6.27 17.39
CA ILE A 13 0.97 -6.61 16.07
C ILE A 13 -0.41 -5.96 15.83
N PRO A 14 -1.41 -6.08 16.74
CA PRO A 14 -2.71 -5.45 16.53
C PRO A 14 -2.63 -3.93 16.34
N THR A 15 -1.79 -3.27 17.13
CA THR A 15 -1.57 -1.82 17.03
C THR A 15 -0.93 -1.45 15.69
N LEU A 16 0.08 -2.20 15.25
CA LEU A 16 0.74 -1.98 13.96
C LEU A 16 -0.22 -2.20 12.80
N VAL A 17 -1.07 -3.23 12.85
CA VAL A 17 -2.10 -3.49 11.84
C VAL A 17 -3.12 -2.36 11.82
N LEU A 18 -3.58 -1.89 12.98
CA LEU A 18 -4.54 -0.78 13.05
C LEU A 18 -3.95 0.50 12.43
N VAL A 19 -2.71 0.83 12.77
CA VAL A 19 -2.00 1.99 12.21
C VAL A 19 -1.77 1.82 10.71
N SER A 20 -1.39 0.63 10.24
CA SER A 20 -1.15 0.40 8.81
C SER A 20 -2.44 0.51 7.98
N VAL A 21 -3.56 -0.02 8.49
CA VAL A 21 -4.88 0.16 7.88
C VAL A 21 -5.26 1.64 7.85
N ALA A 22 -5.05 2.37 8.96
CA ALA A 22 -5.35 3.80 9.01
C ALA A 22 -4.54 4.60 7.98
N VAL A 23 -3.24 4.34 7.86
CA VAL A 23 -2.36 4.97 6.86
C VAL A 23 -2.82 4.63 5.43
N PHE A 24 -3.12 3.37 5.15
CA PHE A 24 -3.62 2.94 3.85
C PHE A 24 -4.92 3.65 3.47
N VAL A 25 -5.85 3.75 4.41
CA VAL A 25 -7.12 4.45 4.21
C VAL A 25 -6.89 5.95 3.98
N MET A 26 -6.00 6.59 4.77
CA MET A 26 -5.65 8.01 4.58
C MET A 26 -5.06 8.27 3.19
N MET A 27 -4.16 7.41 2.71
CA MET A 27 -3.59 7.52 1.36
C MET A 27 -4.67 7.40 0.29
N ARG A 28 -5.65 6.51 0.47
CA ARG A 28 -6.75 6.32 -0.48
C ARG A 28 -7.76 7.47 -0.49
N PHE A 29 -7.81 8.26 0.58
CA PHE A 29 -8.60 9.50 0.62
C PHE A 29 -7.94 10.66 -0.12
N ILE A 30 -6.66 10.56 -0.48
CA ILE A 30 -5.99 11.58 -1.29
C ILE A 30 -6.63 11.54 -2.69
N PRO A 31 -7.27 12.63 -3.14
CA PRO A 31 -7.86 12.67 -4.47
C PRO A 31 -6.75 12.71 -5.52
N GLY A 32 -6.80 11.78 -6.46
CA GLY A 32 -5.81 11.65 -7.53
C GLY A 32 -5.63 10.18 -7.89
N ASP A 33 -5.42 9.89 -9.17
CA ASP A 33 -5.07 8.54 -9.58
C ASP A 33 -3.54 8.37 -9.48
N PRO A 34 -3.04 7.49 -8.60
CA PRO A 34 -1.60 7.28 -8.46
C PRO A 34 -0.96 6.87 -9.79
N ALA A 35 -1.66 6.11 -10.64
CA ALA A 35 -1.12 5.74 -11.94
C ALA A 35 -0.95 6.97 -12.86
N ALA A 36 -1.95 7.85 -12.92
CA ALA A 36 -1.85 9.11 -13.66
C ALA A 36 -0.76 10.03 -13.09
N LEU A 37 -0.66 10.15 -11.76
CA LEU A 37 0.35 10.98 -11.10
C LEU A 37 1.77 10.50 -11.37
N MET A 38 1.99 9.18 -11.42
CA MET A 38 3.31 8.60 -11.66
C MET A 38 3.75 8.67 -13.12
N LEU A 39 2.83 8.64 -14.09
CA LEU A 39 3.15 8.84 -15.51
C LEU A 39 3.25 10.33 -15.91
N GLY A 40 2.64 11.22 -15.13
CA GLY A 40 2.58 12.66 -15.41
C GLY A 40 1.70 13.01 -16.62
N ASP A 41 1.72 14.29 -17.01
CA ASP A 41 0.84 14.84 -18.06
C ASP A 41 1.07 14.26 -19.48
N LEU A 42 2.15 13.49 -19.67
CA LEU A 42 2.51 12.87 -20.96
C LEU A 42 2.03 11.42 -21.09
N ALA A 43 1.28 10.91 -20.11
CA ALA A 43 0.76 9.55 -20.12
C ALA A 43 -0.21 9.33 -21.29
N GLN A 44 0.09 8.40 -22.19
CA GLN A 44 -0.94 7.96 -23.13
C GLN A 44 -2.07 7.25 -22.37
N PRO A 45 -3.35 7.42 -22.75
CA PRO A 45 -4.49 6.84 -22.02
C PRO A 45 -4.33 5.32 -21.78
N GLY A 46 -3.79 4.57 -22.75
CA GLY A 46 -3.55 3.13 -22.60
C GLY A 46 -2.42 2.75 -21.64
N GLN A 47 -1.49 3.65 -21.35
CA GLN A 47 -0.41 3.41 -20.39
C GLN A 47 -0.87 3.56 -18.95
N VAL A 48 -1.83 4.47 -18.68
CA VAL A 48 -2.42 4.65 -17.36
C VAL A 48 -3.19 3.40 -16.94
N GLU A 49 -4.06 2.88 -17.80
CA GLU A 49 -4.79 1.62 -17.56
C GLU A 49 -3.84 0.43 -17.33
N ALA A 50 -2.81 0.29 -18.16
CA ALA A 50 -1.83 -0.77 -18.00
C ALA A 50 -1.08 -0.66 -16.66
N MET A 51 -0.76 0.56 -16.22
CA MET A 51 -0.08 0.78 -14.95
C MET A 51 -1.00 0.60 -13.75
N ARG A 52 -2.28 1.00 -13.83
CA ARG A 52 -3.30 0.68 -12.83
C ARG A 52 -3.39 -0.83 -12.62
N HIS A 53 -3.41 -1.59 -13.71
CA HIS A 53 -3.49 -3.04 -13.66
C HIS A 53 -2.22 -3.68 -13.07
N GLN A 54 -1.03 -3.15 -13.39
CA GLN A 54 0.24 -3.62 -12.81
C GLN A 54 0.34 -3.31 -11.31
N MET A 55 -0.22 -2.18 -10.87
CA MET A 55 -0.26 -1.79 -9.45
C MET A 55 -1.42 -2.44 -8.68
N GLY A 56 -2.31 -3.17 -9.37
CA GLY A 56 -3.50 -3.77 -8.78
C GLY A 56 -4.54 -2.75 -8.30
N LEU A 57 -4.50 -1.51 -8.81
CA LEU A 57 -5.43 -0.43 -8.44
C LEU A 57 -6.87 -0.70 -8.93
N ASP A 58 -7.02 -1.62 -9.87
CA ASP A 58 -8.28 -2.16 -10.40
C ASP A 58 -8.89 -3.26 -9.51
N GLN A 59 -8.14 -3.79 -8.53
CA GLN A 59 -8.58 -4.89 -7.68
C GLN A 59 -9.42 -4.43 -6.48
N PRO A 60 -10.16 -5.33 -5.80
CA PRO A 60 -10.89 -4.99 -4.58
C PRO A 60 -9.97 -4.39 -3.51
N VAL A 61 -10.50 -3.48 -2.70
CA VAL A 61 -9.76 -2.72 -1.66
C VAL A 61 -8.94 -3.62 -0.75
N MET A 62 -9.50 -4.77 -0.39
CA MET A 62 -8.83 -5.73 0.47
C MET A 62 -7.57 -6.31 -0.19
N VAL A 63 -7.61 -6.55 -1.50
CA VAL A 63 -6.46 -7.05 -2.25
C VAL A 63 -5.41 -5.97 -2.44
N GLN A 64 -5.82 -4.72 -2.69
CA GLN A 64 -4.90 -3.56 -2.72
C GLN A 64 -4.13 -3.41 -1.41
N TYR A 65 -4.81 -3.56 -0.27
CA TYR A 65 -4.16 -3.54 1.05
C TYR A 65 -3.14 -4.67 1.20
N LEU A 66 -3.47 -5.89 0.78
CA LEU A 66 -2.55 -7.03 0.86
C LEU A 66 -1.32 -6.85 -0.04
N ILE A 67 -1.50 -6.35 -1.25
CA ILE A 67 -0.39 -6.02 -2.18
C ILE A 67 0.51 -4.96 -1.55
N TRP A 68 -0.07 -3.84 -1.07
CA TRP A 68 0.67 -2.77 -0.43
C TRP A 68 1.41 -3.24 0.84
N ALA A 69 0.73 -3.96 1.72
CA ALA A 69 1.32 -4.49 2.95
C ALA A 69 2.43 -5.49 2.64
N GLY A 70 2.27 -6.34 1.62
CA GLY A 70 3.30 -7.27 1.14
C GLY A 70 4.55 -6.54 0.66
N ASN A 71 4.39 -5.49 -0.15
CA ASN A 71 5.50 -4.66 -0.62
C ASN A 71 6.23 -3.97 0.54
N VAL A 72 5.50 -3.38 1.48
CA VAL A 72 6.08 -2.73 2.68
C VAL A 72 6.86 -3.74 3.53
N LEU A 73 6.32 -4.94 3.74
CA LEU A 73 7.00 -6.02 4.46
C LEU A 73 8.24 -6.54 3.72
N ALA A 74 8.25 -6.47 2.39
CA ALA A 74 9.42 -6.77 1.55
C ALA A 74 10.45 -5.62 1.52
N GLY A 75 10.16 -4.48 2.17
CA GLY A 75 11.01 -3.29 2.16
C GLY A 75 10.83 -2.39 0.93
N ASP A 76 9.84 -2.67 0.09
CA ASP A 76 9.44 -1.81 -1.03
C ASP A 76 8.36 -0.83 -0.55
N PHE A 77 8.79 0.41 -0.28
CA PHE A 77 7.92 1.51 0.14
C PHE A 77 7.34 2.29 -1.05
N GLY A 78 7.53 1.80 -2.27
CA GLY A 78 7.24 2.51 -3.50
C GLY A 78 8.42 3.37 -3.98
N ARG A 79 8.26 3.96 -5.17
CA ARG A 79 9.25 4.86 -5.78
C ARG A 79 8.86 6.30 -5.49
N SER A 80 9.82 7.11 -5.05
CA SER A 80 9.63 8.56 -4.97
C SER A 80 9.42 9.11 -6.38
N ILE A 81 8.34 9.87 -6.56
CA ILE A 81 8.10 10.72 -7.74
C ILE A 81 8.84 12.04 -7.60
#